data_AF-A0ABC8BZU5-F1
#
_entry.id   AF-A0ABC8BZU5-F1
#
_cell.length_a   1.000
_cell.length_b   1.000
_cell.length_c   1.000
_cell.angle_alpha   90.00
_cell.angle_beta   90.00
_cell.angle_gamma   90.00
#
_symmetry.space_group_name_H-M   'P 1'
#
loop_
_entity.id
_entity.type
_entity.pdbx_description
1 polymer ?
#
loop_
_entity_poly.entity_id
_entity_poly.type
_entity_poly.pdbx_seq_one_letter_code
_entity_poly.pdbx_strand_id
1 'polypeptide(L)' 'MRVRMKVTVSGTRDGEPWPEKGSVVDLPDGEAKQLIAAGIAAEPDDEPEVEEATAPPAEASTPTGRKPVAKPK' A
#
# COMPACT_ATOMS: atom_id res chain seq x y z
N MET A 1 -6.48 -11.94 5.56
CA MET A 1 -7.18 -10.97 6.43
C MET A 1 -7.04 -9.62 5.77
N ARG A 2 -8.17 -9.00 5.44
CA ARG A 2 -8.17 -7.70 4.78
C ARG A 2 -8.03 -6.60 5.82
N VAL A 3 -7.20 -5.61 5.54
CA VAL A 3 -7.03 -4.43 6.39
C VAL A 3 -6.98 -3.18 5.53
N ARG A 4 -7.49 -2.07 6.07
CA ARG A 4 -7.41 -0.75 5.45
C ARG A 4 -6.16 -0.03 5.96
N MET A 5 -5.29 0.44 5.06
CA MET A 5 -4.14 1.26 5.46
C MET A 5 -4.62 2.62 5.96
N LYS A 6 -4.09 3.10 7.08
CA LYS A 6 -4.31 4.45 7.61
C LYS A 6 -3.18 5.41 7.23
N VAL A 7 -2.01 4.87 6.91
CA VAL A 7 -0.82 5.61 6.52
C VAL A 7 -0.22 5.02 5.25
N THR A 8 0.45 5.85 4.46
CA THR A 8 1.19 5.38 3.30
C THR A 8 2.50 4.78 3.76
N VAL A 9 2.66 3.46 3.57
CA VAL A 9 3.91 2.76 3.88
C VAL A 9 4.82 2.82 2.65
N SER A 10 6.05 3.28 2.84
CA SER A 10 7.06 3.24 1.78
C SER A 10 7.74 1.88 1.75
N GLY A 11 7.85 1.28 0.57
CA GLY A 11 8.49 -0.01 0.37
C GLY A 11 7.64 -0.95 -0.49
N THR A 12 8.18 -2.12 -0.75
CA THR A 12 7.47 -3.20 -1.44
C THR A 12 7.28 -4.36 -0.49
N ARG A 13 6.04 -4.84 -0.40
CA ARG A 13 5.68 -6.08 0.23
C ARG A 13 5.43 -7.13 -0.83
N ASP A 14 6.14 -8.26 -0.72
CA ASP A 14 6.02 -9.39 -1.66
C ASP A 14 6.28 -8.99 -3.14
N GLY A 15 7.07 -7.92 -3.35
CA GLY A 15 7.36 -7.38 -4.66
C GLY A 15 6.36 -6.32 -5.16
N GLU A 16 5.23 -6.14 -4.49
CA GLU A 16 4.24 -5.10 -4.78
C GLU A 16 4.36 -3.92 -3.80
N PRO A 17 4.14 -2.68 -4.25
CA PRO A 17 4.14 -1.54 -3.35
C PRO A 17 3.00 -1.67 -2.32
N TRP A 18 3.22 -1.14 -1.13
CA TRP A 18 2.11 -1.01 -0.17
C TRP A 18 1.01 -0.12 -0.76
N PRO A 19 -0.26 -0.44 -0.52
CA PRO A 19 -1.34 0.40 -0.96
C PRO A 19 -1.30 1.74 -0.22
N GLU A 20 -1.85 2.75 -0.87
CA GLU A 20 -1.96 4.09 -0.30
C GLU A 20 -2.88 4.15 0.92
N LYS A 21 -2.75 5.21 1.71
CA LYS A 21 -3.66 5.46 2.84
C LYS A 21 -5.11 5.45 2.35
N GLY A 22 -5.97 4.74 3.07
CA GLY A 22 -7.39 4.56 2.74
C GLY A 22 -7.69 3.31 1.90
N SER A 23 -6.69 2.70 1.26
CA SER A 23 -6.85 1.48 0.46
C SER A 23 -6.78 0.21 1.30
N VAL A 24 -7.38 -0.86 0.78
CA VAL A 24 -7.46 -2.17 1.45
C VAL A 24 -6.44 -3.14 0.85
N VAL A 25 -5.76 -3.91 1.68
CA VAL A 25 -4.86 -5.01 1.27
C VAL A 25 -5.21 -6.29 2.02
N ASP A 26 -5.07 -7.42 1.33
CA ASP A 26 -5.15 -8.73 1.97
C ASP A 26 -3.77 -9.19 2.45
N LEU A 27 -3.69 -9.52 3.74
CA LEU A 27 -2.46 -9.89 4.43
C LEU A 27 -2.70 -11.13 5.30
N PRO A 28 -1.66 -11.90 5.64
CA PRO A 28 -1.79 -12.92 6.67
C PRO A 28 -2.17 -12.31 8.03
N ASP A 29 -3.00 -13.04 8.78
CA ASP A 29 -3.60 -12.60 10.05
C ASP A 29 -2.58 -12.07 11.07
N GLY A 30 -1.42 -12.73 11.16
CA GLY A 30 -0.35 -12.34 12.08
C GLY A 30 0.20 -10.94 11.79
N GLU A 31 0.36 -10.61 10.51
CA GLU A 31 0.89 -9.31 10.10
C GLU A 31 -0.18 -8.23 10.07
N ALA A 32 -1.40 -8.58 9.64
CA ALA A 32 -2.57 -7.72 9.75
C ALA A 32 -2.73 -7.22 11.20
N LYS A 33 -2.67 -8.12 12.18
CA LYS A 33 -2.74 -7.78 13.61
C LYS A 33 -1.61 -6.88 14.07
N GLN A 34 -0.39 -7.09 13.59
CA GLN A 34 0.74 -6.21 13.91
C GLN A 34 0.52 -4.79 13.37
N LEU A 35 0.00 -4.64 12.15
CA LEU A 35 -0.26 -3.34 11.55
C LEU A 35 -1.43 -2.62 12.24
N ILE A 36 -2.47 -3.36 12.62
CA ILE A 36 -3.60 -2.82 13.40
C ILE A 36 -3.10 -2.39 14.79
N ALA A 37 -2.34 -3.24 15.49
CA ALA A 37 -1.79 -2.93 16.80
C ALA A 37 -0.82 -1.72 16.78
N ALA A 38 -0.09 -1.54 15.68
CA ALA A 38 0.76 -0.38 15.46
C ALA A 38 -0.01 0.89 15.06
N GLY A 39 -1.32 0.81 14.82
CA GLY A 39 -2.14 1.93 14.35
C GLY A 39 -1.89 2.32 12.88
N ILE A 40 -1.18 1.49 12.12
CA ILE A 40 -0.85 1.67 10.70
C ILE A 40 -2.04 1.25 9.82
N ALA A 41 -2.81 0.27 10.27
CA ALA A 41 -3.99 -0.26 9.57
C ALA A 41 -5.22 -0.35 10.48
N ALA A 42 -6.39 -0.55 9.89
CA ALA A 42 -7.64 -0.83 10.59
C ALA A 42 -8.37 -2.02 9.96
N GLU A 43 -9.26 -2.64 10.73
CA GLU A 43 -10.19 -3.61 10.18
C GLU A 43 -11.15 -2.90 9.20
N PRO A 44 -11.40 -3.48 8.01
CA PRO A 44 -12.18 -2.83 6.96
C PRO A 44 -13.69 -2.83 7.25
N ASP A 45 -14.13 -3.55 8.27
CA ASP A 45 -15.55 -3.70 8.68
C ASP A 45 -16.01 -2.60 9.66
N ASP A 46 -15.09 -1.81 10.22
CA ASP A 46 -15.39 -0.71 11.15
C ASP A 46 -15.48 0.62 10.36
N GLU A 47 -16.62 0.82 9.67
CA GLU A 47 -17.24 2.07 9.19
C GLU A 47 -17.78 2.00 7.75
N PRO A 48 -19.01 2.53 7.52
CA PRO A 48 -19.73 2.40 6.26
C PRO A 48 -19.12 3.25 5.13
N GLU A 49 -19.00 2.64 3.96
CA GLU A 49 -19.00 3.28 2.63
C GLU A 49 -18.30 4.65 2.53
N VAL A 50 -16.97 4.64 2.50
CA VAL A 50 -16.27 5.63 1.68
C VAL A 50 -16.03 4.97 0.33
N GLU A 51 -17.00 5.11 -0.58
CA GLU A 51 -16.74 5.08 -2.02
C GLU A 51 -15.67 6.14 -2.32
N GLU A 52 -14.39 5.75 -2.36
CA GLU A 52 -13.46 6.36 -3.31
C GLU A 52 -12.90 5.27 -4.20
N ALA A 53 -13.22 5.43 -5.48
CA ALA A 53 -13.11 4.47 -6.52
C ALA A 53 -11.66 4.21 -6.95
N THR A 54 -11.42 2.94 -7.25
CA THR A 54 -10.71 2.46 -8.46
C THR A 54 -9.31 3.02 -8.71
N ALA A 55 -8.28 2.27 -8.30
CA ALA A 55 -7.10 2.18 -9.13
C ALA A 55 -7.46 1.32 -10.35
N PRO A 56 -7.43 1.84 -11.60
CA PRO A 56 -7.53 0.99 -12.77
C PRO A 56 -6.36 0.00 -12.82
N PRO A 57 -6.54 -1.18 -13.44
CA PRO A 57 -5.56 -2.25 -13.43
C PRO A 57 -4.35 -1.93 -14.31
N ALA A 58 -3.20 -2.48 -13.92
CA ALA A 58 -1.93 -2.50 -14.66
C ALA A 58 -1.14 -1.17 -14.62
N GLU A 59 0.17 -1.14 -14.40
CA GLU A 59 1.18 -2.11 -14.81
C GLU A 59 2.27 -2.29 -13.75
N ALA A 60 2.64 -3.54 -13.52
CA ALA A 60 3.95 -3.87 -13.02
C ALA A 60 5.03 -3.17 -13.87
N SER A 61 5.83 -2.31 -13.26
CA SER A 61 7.13 -1.93 -13.82
C SER A 61 8.10 -1.51 -12.73
N THR A 62 8.77 -2.52 -12.19
CA THR A 62 10.21 -2.60 -11.86
C THR A 62 10.88 -1.40 -11.16
N PRO A 63 11.42 -1.58 -9.93
CA PRO A 63 12.40 -0.66 -9.40
C PRO A 63 13.73 -0.84 -10.14
N THR A 64 13.96 -0.07 -11.20
CA THR A 64 15.30 0.02 -11.81
C THR A 64 16.09 1.16 -11.16
N GLY A 65 17.14 0.77 -10.45
CA GLY A 65 17.97 1.69 -9.68
C GLY A 65 18.92 2.56 -10.51
N ARG A 66 19.53 3.49 -9.76
CA ARG A 66 20.83 4.16 -9.98
C ARG A 66 20.89 5.26 -11.06
N LYS A 67 21.01 6.52 -10.58
CA LYS A 67 21.65 7.70 -11.22
C LYS A 67 22.98 7.30 -11.92
N PRO A 68 23.44 7.96 -13.01
CA PRO A 68 23.82 9.39 -12.96
C PRO A 68 23.72 10.25 -14.25
N VAL A 69 23.75 11.58 -14.03
CA VAL A 69 24.36 12.69 -14.83
C VAL A 69 24.12 12.81 -16.35
N ALA A 70 23.56 13.95 -16.80
CA ALA A 70 24.09 14.79 -17.90
C ALA A 70 23.24 16.08 -18.13
N LYS A 71 23.82 17.26 -17.85
CA LYS A 71 23.61 18.50 -18.65
C LYS A 71 24.53 18.40 -19.90
N PRO A 72 24.39 19.15 -21.03
CA PRO A 72 23.82 20.51 -21.17
C PRO A 72 23.11 20.84 -22.53
N LYS A 73 22.62 22.08 -22.70
CA LYS A 73 22.81 22.88 -23.93
C LYS A 73 23.04 24.34 -23.52
#